data_AF-A0A523X944-F1
#
_entry.id   AF-A0A523X944-F1
#
_cell.length_a   1.000
_cell.length_b   1.000
_cell.length_c   1.000
_cell.angle_alpha   90.00
_cell.angle_beta   90.00
_cell.angle_gamma   90.00
#
_symmetry.space_group_name_H-M   'P 1'
#
loop_
_entity.id
_entity.type
_entity.pdbx_description
1 polymer ?
#
loop_
_entity_poly.entity_id
_entity_poly.type
_entity_poly.pdbx_seq_one_letter_code
_entity_poly.pdbx_strand_id
1 'polypeptide(L)' 'TEMAVRVSGEALQIHGGYGYMRDSPVQRYFRDAKFGTVVEGTSEIQRLIISRRIGL' A
#
# COMPACT_ATOMS: atom_id res chain seq x y z
N THR A 1 3.87 3.88 -3.89
CA THR A 1 2.96 3.55 -2.77
C THR A 1 3.02 2.08 -2.36
N GLU A 2 3.40 1.15 -3.25
CA GLU A 2 3.64 -0.28 -2.93
C GLU A 2 4.49 -0.55 -1.68
N MET A 3 5.56 0.22 -1.48
CA MET A 3 6.42 0.08 -0.30
C MET A 3 5.65 0.33 1.01
N ALA A 4 4.79 1.35 1.05
CA ALA A 4 4.00 1.68 2.24
C ALA A 4 3.01 0.56 2.59
N VAL A 5 2.40 -0.07 1.58
CA VAL A 5 1.53 -1.24 1.75
C VAL A 5 2.31 -2.42 2.32
N ARG A 6 3.52 -2.68 1.82
CA ARG A 6 4.36 -3.78 2.29
C ARG A 6 4.74 -3.61 3.76
N VAL A 7 5.32 -2.47 4.14
CA VAL A 7 5.77 -2.24 5.52
C VAL A 7 4.61 -2.19 6.52
N SER A 8 3.48 -1.60 6.14
CA SER A 8 2.30 -1.59 7.01
C SER A 8 1.65 -2.98 7.14
N GLY A 9 1.72 -3.80 6.10
CA GLY A 9 1.32 -5.21 6.15
C GLY A 9 2.23 -6.06 7.04
N GLU A 10 3.55 -5.87 6.95
CA GLU A 10 4.52 -6.51 7.84
C GLU A 10 4.27 -6.09 9.31
N ALA A 11 3.98 -4.81 9.54
CA ALA A 11 3.62 -4.31 10.87
C ALA A 11 2.34 -4.96 11.41
N LEU A 12 1.30 -5.14 10.58
CA LEU A 12 0.08 -5.88 10.96
C LEU A 12 0.43 -7.29 11.43
N GLN A 13 1.26 -8.00 10.67
CA GLN A 13 1.65 -9.37 10.99
C GLN A 13 2.45 -9.45 12.30
N ILE A 14 3.41 -8.54 12.51
CA ILE A 14 4.24 -8.48 13.73
C ILE A 14 3.37 -8.23 14.97
N HIS A 15 2.35 -7.38 14.87
CA HIS A 15 1.43 -7.09 15.99
C HIS A 15 0.36 -8.17 16.19
N GLY A 16 0.30 -9.19 15.33
CA GLY A 16 -0.65 -10.30 15.41
C GLY A 16 -2.11 -9.84 15.43
N GLY A 17 -2.94 -10.52 16.22
CA GLY A 17 -4.37 -10.19 16.33
C GLY A 17 -4.64 -8.74 16.76
N TYR A 18 -3.79 -8.18 17.64
CA TYR A 18 -3.89 -6.80 18.07
C TYR A 18 -3.68 -5.81 16.93
N GLY A 19 -2.79 -6.12 15.97
CA GLY A 19 -2.57 -5.30 14.77
C GLY A 19 -3.84 -5.02 13.98
N TYR A 20 -4.79 -5.97 13.97
CA TYR A 20 -6.08 -5.87 13.28
C TYR A 20 -7.18 -5.19 14.10
N MET A 21 -7.00 -5.00 15.40
CA MET A 21 -8.01 -4.39 16.26
C MET A 21 -8.12 -2.88 16.00
N ARG A 22 -9.33 -2.31 16.16
CA ARG A 22 -9.60 -0.90 15.82
C ARG A 22 -8.90 0.11 16.72
N ASP A 23 -8.58 -0.28 17.94
CA ASP A 23 -7.77 0.46 18.90
C ASP A 23 -6.28 0.48 18.54
N SER A 24 -5.79 -0.49 17.77
CA SER A 24 -4.45 -0.42 17.18
C SER A 24 -4.41 0.57 16.00
N PRO A 25 -3.44 1.50 15.97
CA PRO A 25 -3.28 2.40 14.83
C PRO A 25 -2.75 1.69 13.57
N VAL A 26 -2.18 0.49 13.71
CA VAL A 26 -1.50 -0.25 12.63
C VAL A 26 -2.45 -0.59 11.48
N GLN A 27 -3.67 -1.07 11.77
CA GLN A 27 -4.66 -1.35 10.73
C GLN A 27 -5.08 -0.10 9.94
N ARG A 28 -5.08 1.09 10.57
CA ARG A 28 -5.43 2.33 9.87
C ARG A 28 -4.33 2.67 8.86
N TYR A 29 -3.07 2.56 9.27
CA TYR A 29 -1.93 2.80 8.38
C TYR A 29 -1.93 1.87 7.16
N PHE A 30 -2.27 0.59 7.35
CA PHE A 30 -2.39 -0.33 6.21
C PHE A 30 -3.54 0.07 5.26
N ARG A 31 -4.72 0.43 5.78
CA ARG A 31 -5.86 0.88 4.97
C ARG A 31 -5.55 2.15 4.20
N ASP A 32 -4.93 3.13 4.85
CA ASP A 32 -4.53 4.39 4.23
C ASP A 32 -3.43 4.15 3.16
N ALA A 33 -2.47 3.27 3.43
CA ALA A 33 -1.44 2.92 2.45
C ALA A 33 -2.03 2.23 1.21
N LYS A 34 -3.04 1.35 1.39
CA LYS A 34 -3.74 0.68 0.29
C LYS A 34 -4.51 1.65 -0.60
N PHE A 35 -5.06 2.72 -0.05
CA PHE A 35 -5.72 3.76 -0.85
C PHE A 35 -4.77 4.37 -1.90
N GLY A 36 -3.50 4.59 -1.52
CA GLY A 36 -2.48 5.15 -2.40
C GLY A 36 -2.05 4.25 -3.58
N THR A 37 -2.50 3.00 -3.68
CA THR A 37 -2.23 2.16 -4.87
C THR A 37 -3.26 2.34 -5.99
N VAL A 38 -4.32 3.11 -5.73
CA VAL A 38 -5.42 3.35 -6.68
C VAL A 38 -5.52 4.83 -7.03
N VAL A 39 -5.39 5.69 -6.02
CA VAL A 39 -5.52 7.14 -6.19
C VAL A 39 -4.31 7.71 -6.90
N GLU A 40 -4.54 8.75 -7.71
CA GLU A 40 -3.55 9.34 -8.65
C GLU A 40 -3.10 8.40 -9.79
N GLY A 41 -3.89 7.35 -10.04
CA GLY A 41 -3.62 6.34 -11.05
C GLY A 41 -3.06 5.08 -10.43
N THR A 42 -3.59 3.93 -10.84
CA THR A 42 -3.18 2.64 -10.28
C THR A 42 -1.71 2.36 -10.56
N SER A 43 -1.10 1.50 -9.75
CA SER A 43 0.29 1.06 -9.95
C SER A 43 0.51 0.47 -11.36
N GLU A 44 -0.48 -0.19 -11.95
CA GLU A 44 -0.46 -0.70 -13.34
C GLU A 44 -0.42 0.44 -14.35
N ILE A 45 -1.27 1.47 -14.18
CA ILE A 45 -1.29 2.64 -15.06
C ILE A 45 0.04 3.39 -14.98
N GLN A 46 0.60 3.55 -13.78
CA GLN A 46 1.91 4.16 -13.61
C GLN A 46 3.01 3.37 -14.34
N ARG A 47 3.01 2.03 -14.25
CA ARG A 47 3.93 1.18 -15.00
C ARG A 47 3.74 1.30 -16.52
N LEU A 48 2.50 1.37 -16.99
CA LEU A 48 2.18 1.57 -18.42
C LEU A 48 2.71 2.92 -18.93
N ILE A 49 2.52 4.01 -18.16
CA ILE A 49 3.04 5.34 -18.49
C ILE A 49 4.57 5.31 -18.57
N ILE A 50 5.24 4.66 -17.62
CA ILE A 50 6.70 4.52 -17.60
C ILE A 50 7.17 3.73 -18.84
N SER A 51 6.55 2.58 -19.14
CA SER A 51 6.85 1.75 -20.32
C SER A 51 6.81 2.59 -21.59
N ARG A 52 5.70 3.30 -21.80
CA ARG A 52 5.52 4.19 -22.95
C ARG A 52 6.57 5.29 -23.03
N ARG A 53 7.02 5.81 -21.88
CA ARG A 53 8.02 6.89 -21.82
C ARG A 53 9.44 6.41 -22.17
N ILE A 54 9.73 5.13 -21.97
CA ILE A 54 11.03 4.51 -22.31
C ILE A 54 11.00 3.75 -23.63
N GLY A 55 9.89 3.80 -24.38
CA GLY A 55 9.77 3.17 -25.69
C GLY A 55 9.53 1.66 -25.68
N LEU A 56 9.05 1.12 -24.54
CA LEU A 56 8.55 -0.25 -24.41
C LEU A 56 7.02 -0.28 -24.50
#